data_AF-A0AAU8L3N7-F1
#
_entry.id   AF-A0AAU8L3N7-F1
#
_cell.length_a   1.000
_cell.length_b   1.000
_cell.length_c   1.000
_cell.angle_alpha   90.00
_cell.angle_beta   90.00
_cell.angle_gamma   90.00
#
_symmetry.space_group_name_H-M   'P 1'
#
loop_
_entity.id
_entity.type
_entity.pdbx_description
1 polymer ?
#
loop_
_entity_poly.entity_id
_entity_poly.type
_entity_poly.pdbx_seq_one_letter_code
_entity_poly.pdbx_strand_id
1 'polypeptide(L)'
;MNNFLENPNDGSLRFSDVEVRLAEFLKTFDPEPYKVHLSLYYFEENVFGEIVASLRNCKLPKHFLSYKDVLREKLIEKLGFSTQDLILCTDGIVYAKRFFAVEALGEGAERRACGLDPAGLEAYKQKFFPNELHVEKTLELLPYLVEEVLNFRKITPIKFKKLFITSFINLMDIIVLAYTDISDPKVVRGLSLYLLREVFDRLMLFIASDILFHFSNADRKAIEFLSFFSVNESIDARGNRYKANPILDESNHAWNITTIRSTLLQHKKAKQAVYDKRNALISIKTKLEGFKLDQQEYALQKAKINEQWSHTEAVINGIHKTLRKVQESEDEEVRFNEDGEEKVFPRKVLITRLFKKEDKLLSERTKCQKAIDEIELRIANKQKDIDIWEKKYAENQEVLTAFEAKGHPMDKQYERIQRALAKTLASR
;
A
#
# COMPACT_ATOMS: atom_id res chain seq x y z
N MET A 1 -34.32 -36.13 -21.30
CA MET A 1 -34.56 -36.42 -19.87
C MET A 1 -33.68 -35.50 -19.06
N ASN A 2 -34.31 -34.68 -18.23
CA ASN A 2 -33.73 -33.62 -17.41
C ASN A 2 -32.76 -34.14 -16.35
N ASN A 3 -32.06 -33.17 -15.74
CA ASN A 3 -31.53 -33.09 -14.37
C ASN A 3 -29.99 -33.03 -14.34
N PHE A 4 -29.31 -32.02 -13.80
CA PHE A 4 -29.66 -30.81 -13.06
C PHE A 4 -28.61 -29.75 -13.43
N LEU A 5 -29.04 -28.59 -13.91
CA LEU A 5 -28.24 -27.36 -13.79
C LEU A 5 -28.45 -26.87 -12.36
N GLU A 6 -27.39 -26.86 -11.55
CA GLU A 6 -27.38 -26.14 -10.29
C GLU A 6 -27.51 -24.64 -10.59
N ASN A 7 -28.69 -24.09 -10.27
CA ASN A 7 -28.94 -22.66 -10.24
C ASN A 7 -28.30 -22.07 -8.97
N PRO A 8 -27.38 -21.09 -9.06
CA PRO A 8 -26.79 -20.45 -7.88
C PRO A 8 -27.67 -19.34 -7.29
N ASN A 9 -29.00 -19.48 -7.30
CA ASN A 9 -29.94 -18.41 -6.96
C ASN A 9 -31.10 -18.91 -6.08
N ASP A 10 -30.81 -19.39 -4.87
CA ASP A 10 -31.88 -19.66 -3.89
C ASP A 10 -31.53 -19.30 -2.43
N GLY A 11 -30.66 -18.31 -2.20
CA GLY A 11 -30.26 -17.90 -0.84
C GLY A 11 -30.06 -16.40 -0.60
N SER A 12 -30.29 -15.51 -1.58
CA SER A 12 -30.08 -14.08 -1.38
C SER A 12 -31.32 -13.44 -0.73
N LEU A 13 -31.15 -12.87 0.47
CA LEU A 13 -32.17 -12.05 1.14
C LEU A 13 -32.71 -10.98 0.18
N ARG A 14 -34.04 -10.85 0.08
CA ARG A 14 -34.66 -9.78 -0.71
C ARG A 14 -34.55 -8.47 0.07
N PHE A 15 -34.28 -7.37 -0.65
CA PHE A 15 -34.15 -6.05 -0.02
C PHE A 15 -35.42 -5.65 0.75
N SER A 16 -36.61 -6.00 0.24
CA SER A 16 -37.90 -5.76 0.92
C SER A 16 -37.94 -6.35 2.33
N ASP A 17 -37.37 -7.55 2.50
CA ASP A 17 -37.41 -8.26 3.78
C ASP A 17 -36.41 -7.62 4.75
N VAL A 18 -35.28 -7.13 4.24
CA VAL A 18 -34.29 -6.36 5.00
C VAL A 18 -34.85 -4.98 5.40
N GLU A 19 -35.63 -4.32 4.53
CA GLU A 19 -36.30 -3.05 4.84
C GLU A 19 -37.30 -3.20 5.98
N VAL A 20 -38.08 -4.27 6.01
CA VAL A 20 -39.02 -4.55 7.12
C VAL A 20 -38.27 -4.72 8.44
N ARG A 21 -37.20 -5.53 8.45
CA ARG A 21 -36.35 -5.73 9.63
C ARG A 21 -35.71 -4.43 10.11
N LEU A 22 -35.21 -3.62 9.17
CA LEU A 22 -34.63 -2.31 9.48
C LEU A 22 -35.68 -1.37 10.09
N ALA A 23 -36.88 -1.34 9.53
CA ALA A 23 -37.98 -0.53 10.07
C ALA A 23 -38.40 -1.00 11.48
N GLU A 24 -38.43 -2.31 11.74
CA GLU A 24 -38.73 -2.87 13.05
C GLU A 24 -37.65 -2.51 14.08
N PHE A 25 -36.37 -2.70 13.75
CA PHE A 25 -35.27 -2.27 14.60
C PHE A 25 -35.36 -0.77 14.92
N LEU A 26 -35.59 0.08 13.92
CA LEU A 26 -35.65 1.52 14.14
C LEU A 26 -36.84 1.97 14.99
N LYS A 27 -37.91 1.17 15.10
CA LYS A 27 -39.00 1.46 16.03
C LYS A 27 -38.55 1.33 17.49
N THR A 28 -37.75 0.31 17.79
CA THR A 28 -37.27 0.01 19.16
C THR A 28 -35.93 0.63 19.48
N PHE A 29 -35.19 1.10 18.47
CA PHE A 29 -33.91 1.77 18.65
C PHE A 29 -34.04 3.10 19.41
N ASP A 30 -33.36 3.18 20.55
CA ASP A 30 -33.20 4.39 21.36
C ASP A 30 -31.78 4.97 21.17
N PRO A 31 -31.65 6.17 20.57
CA PRO A 31 -30.35 6.80 20.34
C PRO A 31 -29.79 7.55 21.57
N GLU A 32 -30.60 7.84 22.60
CA GLU A 32 -30.16 8.69 23.72
C GLU A 32 -28.98 8.12 24.54
N PRO A 33 -28.87 6.79 24.78
CA PRO A 33 -27.69 6.21 25.45
C PRO A 33 -26.36 6.46 24.71
N TYR A 34 -26.42 6.77 23.42
CA TYR A 34 -25.27 6.95 22.53
C TYR A 34 -24.88 8.42 22.35
N LYS A 35 -25.52 9.33 23.09
CA LYS A 35 -25.28 10.77 23.01
C LYS A 35 -24.04 11.16 23.80
N VAL A 36 -22.99 11.56 23.10
CA VAL A 36 -21.71 11.98 23.69
C VAL A 36 -21.69 13.48 23.97
N HIS A 37 -22.37 14.26 23.12
CA HIS A 37 -22.56 15.70 23.30
C HIS A 37 -23.97 16.10 22.89
N LEU A 38 -24.42 17.29 23.28
CA LEU A 38 -25.74 17.86 22.89
C LEU A 38 -26.01 17.76 21.37
N SER A 39 -24.95 17.80 20.57
CA SER A 39 -24.99 17.79 19.11
C SER A 39 -24.29 16.58 18.46
N LEU A 40 -23.86 15.57 19.23
CA LEU A 40 -23.12 14.43 18.69
C LEU A 40 -23.57 13.12 19.33
N TYR A 41 -23.95 12.19 18.46
CA TYR A 41 -24.16 10.79 18.79
C TYR A 41 -23.03 9.94 18.22
N TYR A 42 -22.66 8.91 18.98
CA TYR A 42 -21.61 7.95 18.66
C TYR A 42 -22.18 6.55 18.76
N PHE A 43 -22.30 5.85 17.63
CA PHE A 43 -22.76 4.47 17.60
C PHE A 43 -21.61 3.55 17.19
N GLU A 44 -21.33 2.53 17.99
CA GLU A 44 -20.47 1.44 17.55
C GLU A 44 -21.17 0.64 16.43
N GLU A 45 -20.42 0.09 15.47
CA GLU A 45 -21.00 -0.64 14.33
C GLU A 45 -21.80 -1.88 14.77
N ASN A 46 -21.45 -2.48 15.91
CA ASN A 46 -22.18 -3.60 16.53
C ASN A 46 -23.66 -3.27 16.81
N VAL A 47 -24.00 -2.00 17.08
CA VAL A 47 -25.37 -1.52 17.29
C VAL A 47 -26.23 -1.81 16.06
N PHE A 48 -25.62 -1.74 14.87
CA PHE A 48 -26.27 -2.02 13.60
C PHE A 48 -25.85 -3.36 12.98
N GLY A 49 -25.13 -4.21 13.72
CA GLY A 49 -24.41 -5.37 13.16
C GLY A 49 -25.30 -6.32 12.36
N GLU A 50 -26.47 -6.69 12.91
CA GLU A 50 -27.43 -7.58 12.23
C GLU A 50 -28.02 -6.98 10.95
N ILE A 51 -28.32 -5.68 10.99
CA ILE A 51 -28.82 -4.92 9.83
C ILE A 51 -27.75 -4.79 8.77
N VAL A 52 -26.53 -4.41 9.17
CA VAL A 52 -25.39 -4.23 8.26
C VAL A 52 -25.07 -5.56 7.58
N ALA A 53 -25.05 -6.67 8.33
CA ALA A 53 -24.89 -8.00 7.76
C ALA A 53 -25.99 -8.35 6.76
N SER A 54 -27.26 -8.04 7.08
CA SER A 54 -28.40 -8.26 6.19
C SER A 54 -28.30 -7.43 4.91
N LEU A 55 -27.92 -6.15 5.02
CA LEU A 55 -27.77 -5.24 3.88
C LEU A 55 -26.59 -5.64 2.97
N ARG A 56 -25.48 -6.11 3.55
CA ARG A 56 -24.32 -6.62 2.78
C ARG A 56 -24.66 -7.89 1.99
N ASN A 57 -25.58 -8.71 2.49
CA ASN A 57 -25.99 -9.98 1.89
C ASN A 57 -27.23 -9.87 0.98
N CYS A 58 -27.70 -8.65 0.71
CA CYS A 58 -28.84 -8.42 -0.17
C CYS A 58 -28.45 -7.58 -1.39
N LYS A 59 -29.21 -7.73 -2.48
CA LYS A 59 -29.03 -6.89 -3.68
C LYS A 59 -29.70 -5.53 -3.47
N LEU A 60 -28.89 -4.48 -3.35
CA LEU A 60 -29.38 -3.12 -3.13
C LEU A 60 -30.05 -2.52 -4.39
N PRO A 61 -31.07 -1.66 -4.23
CA PRO A 61 -31.60 -0.81 -5.29
C PRO A 61 -30.52 0.03 -5.99
N LYS A 62 -30.69 0.29 -7.30
CA LYS A 62 -29.68 0.99 -8.13
C LYS A 62 -29.31 2.41 -7.67
N HIS A 63 -30.15 3.06 -6.88
CA HIS A 63 -29.90 4.41 -6.37
C HIS A 63 -29.00 4.41 -5.12
N PHE A 64 -28.81 3.27 -4.48
CA PHE A 64 -27.84 3.09 -3.40
C PHE A 64 -26.53 2.51 -3.95
N LEU A 65 -25.40 3.13 -3.59
CA LEU A 65 -24.08 2.64 -3.99
C LEU A 65 -23.52 1.65 -2.97
N SER A 66 -23.87 1.80 -1.69
CA SER A 66 -23.50 0.88 -0.63
C SER A 66 -24.57 0.80 0.46
N TYR A 67 -24.45 -0.19 1.35
CA TYR A 67 -25.36 -0.34 2.50
C TYR A 67 -25.35 0.91 3.42
N LYS A 68 -24.23 1.65 3.43
CA LYS A 68 -24.08 2.88 4.21
C LYS A 68 -25.06 3.96 3.75
N ASP A 69 -25.43 3.98 2.47
CA ASP A 69 -26.43 4.93 1.97
C ASP A 69 -27.83 4.63 2.51
N VAL A 70 -28.19 3.34 2.60
CA VAL A 70 -29.47 2.90 3.20
C VAL A 70 -29.51 3.26 4.68
N LEU A 71 -28.44 2.91 5.42
CA LEU A 71 -28.36 3.18 6.85
C LEU A 71 -28.43 4.70 7.12
N ARG A 72 -27.72 5.51 6.33
CA ARG A 72 -27.75 6.97 6.45
C ARG A 72 -29.16 7.53 6.24
N GLU A 73 -29.84 7.12 5.18
CA GLU A 73 -31.20 7.58 4.89
C GLU A 73 -32.14 7.30 6.07
N LYS A 74 -32.07 6.08 6.61
CA LYS A 74 -32.95 5.67 7.71
C LYS A 74 -32.59 6.30 9.05
N LEU A 75 -31.31 6.53 9.32
CA LEU A 75 -30.90 7.28 10.51
C LEU A 75 -31.27 8.76 10.41
N ILE A 76 -31.21 9.37 9.22
CA ILE A 76 -31.69 10.74 9.01
C ILE A 76 -33.18 10.84 9.35
N GLU A 77 -33.99 9.91 8.87
CA GLU A 77 -35.42 9.83 9.18
C GLU A 77 -35.67 9.65 10.68
N LYS A 78 -35.01 8.66 11.31
CA LYS A 78 -35.19 8.32 12.73
C LYS A 78 -34.76 9.43 13.67
N LEU A 79 -33.65 10.12 13.37
CA LEU A 79 -33.09 11.17 14.22
C LEU A 79 -33.65 12.56 13.90
N GLY A 80 -34.48 12.68 12.85
CA GLY A 80 -35.05 13.96 12.41
C GLY A 80 -34.00 14.93 11.87
N PHE A 81 -32.98 14.43 11.18
CA PHE A 81 -31.89 15.24 10.67
C PHE A 81 -32.31 16.01 9.42
N SER A 82 -31.86 17.26 9.35
CA SER A 82 -31.90 18.16 8.21
C SER A 82 -30.74 17.92 7.24
N THR A 83 -30.74 18.67 6.13
CA THR A 83 -29.68 18.62 5.11
C THR A 83 -28.35 19.22 5.56
N GLN A 84 -28.30 19.91 6.70
CA GLN A 84 -27.08 20.49 7.26
C GLN A 84 -26.40 19.58 8.28
N ASP A 85 -27.08 18.54 8.74
CA ASP A 85 -26.54 17.55 9.66
C ASP A 85 -25.60 16.58 8.93
N LEU A 86 -24.74 15.90 9.68
CA LEU A 86 -23.78 14.95 9.13
C LEU A 86 -23.95 13.59 9.79
N ILE A 87 -24.13 12.56 8.98
CA ILE A 87 -23.95 11.17 9.38
C ILE A 87 -22.75 10.62 8.60
N LEU A 88 -21.75 10.13 9.34
CA LEU A 88 -20.50 9.61 8.82
C LEU A 88 -20.29 8.19 9.32
N CYS A 89 -20.28 7.22 8.41
CA CYS A 89 -20.11 5.80 8.73
C CYS A 89 -18.67 5.34 8.48
N THR A 90 -17.85 5.28 9.52
CA THR A 90 -16.49 4.72 9.42
C THR A 90 -16.52 3.19 9.56
N ASP A 91 -15.34 2.56 9.51
CA ASP A 91 -15.23 1.16 9.86
C ASP A 91 -15.25 1.05 11.40
N GLY A 92 -16.32 0.50 11.96
CA GLY A 92 -16.51 0.34 13.40
C GLY A 92 -17.34 1.41 14.12
N ILE A 93 -17.54 2.61 13.54
CA ILE A 93 -18.23 3.72 14.22
C ILE A 93 -19.14 4.49 13.25
N VAL A 94 -20.32 4.88 13.72
CA VAL A 94 -21.21 5.83 13.03
C VAL A 94 -21.33 7.10 13.88
N TYR A 95 -20.84 8.21 13.34
CA TYR A 95 -21.01 9.54 13.92
C TYR A 95 -22.27 10.17 13.37
N ALA A 96 -23.19 10.62 14.23
CA ALA A 96 -24.35 11.41 13.83
C ALA A 96 -24.31 12.78 14.52
N LYS A 97 -23.90 13.79 13.76
CA LYS A 97 -23.65 15.14 14.22
C LYS A 97 -24.77 16.08 13.79
N ARG A 98 -25.42 16.71 14.78
CA ARG A 98 -26.39 17.76 14.57
C ARG A 98 -25.71 19.10 14.28
N PHE A 99 -26.14 19.78 13.24
CA PHE A 99 -25.81 21.14 12.95
C PHE A 99 -26.36 22.05 14.04
N PHE A 100 -25.52 22.98 14.48
CA PHE A 100 -25.91 24.04 15.37
C PHE A 100 -25.32 25.33 14.81
N ALA A 101 -26.11 26.40 14.89
CA ALA A 101 -25.69 27.74 14.55
C ALA A 101 -25.08 28.41 15.78
N VAL A 102 -24.03 29.19 15.57
CA VAL A 102 -23.45 30.07 16.59
C VAL A 102 -23.51 31.48 16.03
N GLU A 103 -24.06 32.42 16.79
CA GLU A 103 -24.06 33.82 16.40
C GLU A 103 -22.61 34.34 16.35
N ALA A 104 -22.15 34.66 15.15
CA ALA A 104 -20.86 35.30 14.96
C ALA A 104 -21.01 36.80 15.22
N LEU A 105 -20.81 37.20 16.48
CA LEU A 105 -20.68 38.61 16.89
C LEU A 105 -19.32 39.15 16.41
N GLY A 106 -19.30 40.37 15.85
CA GLY A 106 -18.08 41.06 15.38
C GLY A 106 -18.05 41.33 13.86
N GLU A 107 -17.20 42.27 13.44
CA GLU A 107 -16.91 42.59 12.03
C GLU A 107 -15.52 42.06 11.62
N GLY A 108 -15.33 41.72 10.34
CA GLY A 108 -14.00 41.40 9.80
C GLY A 108 -13.36 40.09 10.31
N ALA A 109 -12.10 40.16 10.75
CA ALA A 109 -11.28 39.00 11.07
C ALA A 109 -11.70 38.25 12.34
N GLU A 110 -12.50 38.85 13.22
CA GLU A 110 -12.95 38.23 14.48
C GLU A 110 -14.07 37.20 14.25
N ARG A 111 -14.92 37.38 13.22
CA ARG A 111 -15.97 36.40 12.85
C ARG A 111 -15.41 35.02 12.50
N ARG A 112 -14.15 34.98 12.12
CA ARG A 112 -13.44 33.83 11.58
C ARG A 112 -13.36 32.65 12.54
N ALA A 113 -13.39 32.90 13.85
CA ALA A 113 -13.42 31.90 14.91
C ALA A 113 -14.51 32.27 15.95
N CYS A 114 -15.66 32.76 15.48
CA CYS A 114 -16.78 33.14 16.33
C CYS A 114 -16.44 34.22 17.39
N GLY A 115 -15.49 35.11 17.10
CA GLY A 115 -15.08 36.20 18.00
C GLY A 115 -14.19 35.73 19.16
N LEU A 116 -13.61 34.52 19.09
CA LEU A 116 -12.66 34.03 20.09
C LEU A 116 -11.25 34.51 19.79
N ASP A 117 -10.50 34.79 20.86
CA ASP A 117 -9.11 35.22 20.78
C ASP A 117 -8.19 34.11 20.21
N PRO A 118 -7.31 34.42 19.23
CA PRO A 118 -6.40 33.45 18.64
C PRO A 118 -5.45 32.78 19.63
N ALA A 119 -4.95 33.49 20.66
CA ALA A 119 -4.04 32.89 21.64
C ALA A 119 -4.77 31.88 22.52
N GLY A 120 -6.03 32.14 22.87
CA GLY A 120 -6.89 31.17 23.54
C GLY A 120 -7.14 29.91 22.70
N LEU A 121 -7.39 30.06 21.40
CA LEU A 121 -7.59 28.94 20.48
C LEU A 121 -6.32 28.10 20.31
N GLU A 122 -5.16 28.74 20.22
CA GLU A 122 -3.88 28.05 20.17
C GLU A 122 -3.59 27.30 21.48
N ALA A 123 -3.94 27.87 22.63
CA ALA A 123 -3.83 27.16 23.91
C ALA A 123 -4.73 25.91 23.97
N TYR A 124 -5.97 25.99 23.45
CA TYR A 124 -6.84 24.82 23.33
C TYR A 124 -6.26 23.77 22.38
N LYS A 125 -5.75 24.20 21.22
CA LYS A 125 -5.09 23.30 20.27
C LYS A 125 -3.91 22.58 20.91
N GLN A 126 -3.02 23.28 21.61
CA GLN A 126 -1.87 22.67 22.27
C GLN A 126 -2.27 21.72 23.39
N LYS A 127 -3.33 22.04 24.15
CA LYS A 127 -3.85 21.20 25.23
C LYS A 127 -4.45 19.89 24.70
N PHE A 128 -5.33 19.96 23.71
CA PHE A 128 -6.15 18.82 23.29
C PHE A 128 -5.65 18.11 22.03
N PHE A 129 -4.87 18.79 21.20
CA PHE A 129 -4.37 18.28 19.93
C PHE A 129 -2.83 18.43 19.81
N PRO A 130 -2.06 17.87 20.77
CA PRO A 130 -0.61 17.87 20.67
C PRO A 130 -0.14 17.12 19.41
N ASN A 131 1.04 17.46 18.89
CA ASN A 131 1.66 16.79 17.74
C ASN A 131 0.78 16.71 16.48
N GLU A 132 0.01 17.76 16.20
CA GLU A 132 -0.91 17.81 15.04
C GLU A 132 -1.98 16.70 15.04
N LEU A 133 -2.40 16.18 16.20
CA LEU A 133 -3.43 15.12 16.29
C LEU A 133 -4.72 15.45 15.51
N HIS A 134 -5.13 16.72 15.50
CA HIS A 134 -6.29 17.16 14.73
C HIS A 134 -6.12 16.92 13.22
N VAL A 135 -4.91 17.05 12.69
CA VAL A 135 -4.59 16.77 11.27
C VAL A 135 -4.74 15.28 11.00
N GLU A 136 -4.14 14.43 11.84
CA GLU A 136 -4.20 12.98 11.72
C GLU A 136 -5.66 12.50 11.69
N LYS A 137 -6.47 12.92 12.68
CA LYS A 137 -7.87 12.54 12.78
C LYS A 137 -8.73 13.11 11.66
N THR A 138 -8.40 14.29 11.15
CA THR A 138 -9.09 14.81 9.96
C THR A 138 -8.82 13.94 8.74
N LEU A 139 -7.56 13.56 8.51
CA LEU A 139 -7.16 12.72 7.37
C LEU A 139 -7.65 11.28 7.49
N GLU A 140 -7.83 10.76 8.70
CA GLU A 140 -8.44 9.45 8.98
C GLU A 140 -9.92 9.44 8.58
N LEU A 141 -10.68 10.50 8.91
CA LEU A 141 -12.12 10.56 8.66
C LEU A 141 -12.49 11.08 7.26
N LEU A 142 -11.59 11.81 6.61
CA LEU A 142 -11.83 12.44 5.30
C LEU A 142 -12.26 11.45 4.19
N PRO A 143 -11.64 10.27 4.02
CA PRO A 143 -12.04 9.32 2.98
C PRO A 143 -13.52 8.93 3.08
N TYR A 144 -14.00 8.68 4.30
CA TYR A 144 -15.42 8.36 4.54
C TYR A 144 -16.31 9.56 4.18
N LEU A 145 -15.91 10.79 4.52
CA LEU A 145 -16.69 11.98 4.16
C LEU A 145 -16.80 12.15 2.64
N VAL A 146 -15.70 11.90 1.93
CA VAL A 146 -15.65 11.99 0.47
C VAL A 146 -16.49 10.90 -0.19
N GLU A 147 -16.38 9.65 0.27
CA GLU A 147 -17.14 8.53 -0.29
C GLU A 147 -18.65 8.66 -0.04
N GLU A 148 -19.03 9.22 1.11
CA GLU A 148 -20.40 9.21 1.59
C GLU A 148 -21.17 10.46 1.22
N VAL A 149 -20.57 11.64 1.41
CA VAL A 149 -21.26 12.93 1.35
C VAL A 149 -20.82 13.73 0.14
N LEU A 150 -19.50 13.79 -0.12
CA LEU A 150 -18.91 14.62 -1.17
C LEU A 150 -18.61 13.85 -2.46
N ASN A 151 -19.21 12.68 -2.63
CA ASN A 151 -18.91 11.75 -3.70
C ASN A 151 -19.36 12.27 -5.06
N PHE A 152 -18.41 12.55 -5.97
CA PHE A 152 -18.68 13.07 -7.32
C PHE A 152 -19.58 12.15 -8.16
N ARG A 153 -19.71 10.86 -7.81
CA ARG A 153 -20.64 9.93 -8.47
C ARG A 153 -22.10 10.16 -8.08
N LYS A 154 -22.33 10.72 -6.88
CA LYS A 154 -23.65 10.98 -6.28
C LYS A 154 -24.11 12.42 -6.46
N ILE A 155 -23.18 13.37 -6.56
CA ILE A 155 -23.50 14.81 -6.54
C ILE A 155 -22.94 15.54 -7.74
N THR A 156 -23.62 16.60 -8.16
CA THR A 156 -23.12 17.53 -9.17
C THR A 156 -22.14 18.52 -8.57
N PRO A 157 -21.29 19.20 -9.38
CA PRO A 157 -20.40 20.25 -8.90
C PRO A 157 -21.12 21.38 -8.13
N ILE A 158 -22.32 21.75 -8.56
CA ILE A 158 -23.16 22.75 -7.87
C ILE A 158 -23.58 22.24 -6.49
N LYS A 159 -23.97 20.96 -6.38
CA LYS A 159 -24.33 20.36 -5.09
C LYS A 159 -23.11 20.20 -4.19
N PHE A 160 -21.94 19.82 -4.74
CA PHE A 160 -20.67 19.82 -4.03
C PHE A 160 -20.39 21.19 -3.41
N LYS A 161 -20.46 22.28 -4.20
CA LYS A 161 -20.24 23.66 -3.74
C LYS A 161 -21.16 24.08 -2.59
N LYS A 162 -22.39 23.54 -2.52
CA LYS A 162 -23.34 23.80 -1.43
C LYS A 162 -23.05 23.01 -0.16
N LEU A 163 -22.40 21.85 -0.26
CA LEU A 163 -22.24 20.90 0.84
C LEU A 163 -20.87 20.94 1.51
N PHE A 164 -19.78 21.15 0.75
CA PHE A 164 -18.43 20.86 1.24
C PHE A 164 -18.02 21.65 2.49
N ILE A 165 -18.31 22.95 2.55
CA ILE A 165 -17.97 23.79 3.72
C ILE A 165 -18.68 23.29 4.97
N THR A 166 -20.00 23.09 4.89
CA THR A 166 -20.80 22.60 6.03
C THR A 166 -20.33 21.21 6.46
N SER A 167 -20.00 20.35 5.49
CA SER A 167 -19.49 19.00 5.73
C SER A 167 -18.14 19.02 6.46
N PHE A 168 -17.22 19.90 6.05
CA PHE A 168 -15.93 20.06 6.71
C PHE A 168 -16.05 20.66 8.11
N ILE A 169 -16.94 21.65 8.30
CA ILE A 169 -17.20 22.20 9.63
C ILE A 169 -17.76 21.11 10.56
N ASN A 170 -18.71 20.32 10.06
CA ASN A 170 -19.28 19.21 10.82
C ASN A 170 -18.24 18.12 11.14
N LEU A 171 -17.33 17.83 10.20
CA LEU A 171 -16.21 16.92 10.42
C LEU A 171 -15.30 17.43 11.54
N MET A 172 -14.92 18.71 11.52
CA MET A 172 -14.10 19.30 12.57
C MET A 172 -14.83 19.36 13.92
N ASP A 173 -16.14 19.66 13.92
CA ASP A 173 -16.96 19.61 15.13
C ASP A 173 -16.98 18.19 15.73
N ILE A 174 -17.04 17.13 14.91
CA ILE A 174 -16.92 15.73 15.40
C ILE A 174 -15.58 15.53 16.10
N ILE A 175 -14.48 15.97 15.47
CA ILE A 175 -13.12 15.81 16.03
C ILE A 175 -12.98 16.59 17.34
N VAL A 176 -13.44 17.85 17.39
CA VAL A 176 -13.39 18.65 18.61
C VAL A 176 -14.23 18.03 19.71
N LEU A 177 -15.46 17.60 19.43
CA LEU A 177 -16.34 17.03 20.45
C LEU A 177 -15.90 15.64 20.93
N ALA A 178 -15.22 14.86 20.08
CA ALA A 178 -14.74 13.53 20.46
C ALA A 178 -13.44 13.56 21.30
N TYR A 179 -12.63 14.62 21.19
CA TYR A 179 -11.30 14.71 21.80
C TYR A 179 -11.15 15.85 22.81
N THR A 180 -12.23 16.59 23.12
CA THR A 180 -12.22 17.66 24.13
C THR A 180 -13.38 17.51 25.09
N ASP A 181 -13.25 18.13 26.26
CA ASP A 181 -14.29 18.28 27.28
C ASP A 181 -15.07 19.61 27.13
N ILE A 182 -14.90 20.30 25.99
CA ILE A 182 -15.50 21.61 25.77
C ILE A 182 -17.00 21.45 25.51
N SER A 183 -17.82 21.99 26.42
CA SER A 183 -19.27 21.95 26.32
C SER A 183 -19.88 23.19 25.65
N ASP A 184 -19.17 24.32 25.63
CA ASP A 184 -19.68 25.56 25.03
C ASP A 184 -19.68 25.44 23.49
N PRO A 185 -20.86 25.46 22.84
CA PRO A 185 -20.96 25.35 21.38
C PRO A 185 -20.19 26.46 20.64
N LYS A 186 -20.07 27.65 21.23
CA LYS A 186 -19.31 28.76 20.64
C LYS A 186 -17.83 28.44 20.61
N VAL A 187 -17.28 27.90 21.69
CA VAL A 187 -15.88 27.49 21.79
C VAL A 187 -15.59 26.31 20.86
N VAL A 188 -16.46 25.30 20.83
CA VAL A 188 -16.37 24.18 19.89
C VAL A 188 -16.30 24.69 18.46
N ARG A 189 -17.27 25.53 18.03
CA ARG A 189 -17.30 26.02 16.66
C ARG A 189 -16.11 26.92 16.33
N GLY A 190 -15.70 27.77 17.25
CA GLY A 190 -14.53 28.63 17.04
C GLY A 190 -13.24 27.82 16.87
N LEU A 191 -13.03 26.80 17.71
CA LEU A 191 -11.89 25.88 17.59
C LEU A 191 -11.96 25.04 16.31
N SER A 192 -13.12 24.49 15.96
CA SER A 192 -13.33 23.77 14.70
C SER A 192 -12.96 24.61 13.47
N LEU A 193 -13.38 25.88 13.42
CA LEU A 193 -13.08 26.79 12.31
C LEU A 193 -11.60 27.20 12.28
N TYR A 194 -10.98 27.34 13.46
CA TYR A 194 -9.55 27.60 13.59
C TYR A 194 -8.73 26.44 13.02
N LEU A 195 -8.99 25.22 13.49
CA LEU A 195 -8.31 24.01 13.03
C LEU A 195 -8.59 23.70 11.56
N LEU A 196 -9.83 23.91 11.09
CA LEU A 196 -10.22 23.67 9.69
C LEU A 196 -9.29 24.39 8.72
N ARG A 197 -8.82 25.59 9.06
CA ARG A 197 -7.97 26.39 8.16
C ARG A 197 -6.58 25.81 7.98
N GLU A 198 -6.03 25.18 9.00
CA GLU A 198 -4.71 24.55 8.92
C GLU A 198 -4.76 23.34 7.99
N VAL A 199 -5.90 22.66 7.93
CA VAL A 199 -6.08 21.44 7.13
C VAL A 199 -6.81 21.67 5.80
N PHE A 200 -7.46 22.81 5.58
CA PHE A 200 -8.38 23.06 4.46
C PHE A 200 -7.76 22.71 3.10
N ASP A 201 -6.54 23.19 2.84
CA ASP A 201 -5.84 22.93 1.59
C ASP A 201 -5.57 21.43 1.40
N ARG A 202 -5.22 20.70 2.48
CA ARG A 202 -5.04 19.25 2.44
C ARG A 202 -6.34 18.52 2.09
N LEU A 203 -7.48 18.98 2.63
CA LEU A 203 -8.79 18.39 2.33
C LEU A 203 -9.16 18.58 0.85
N MET A 204 -8.98 19.78 0.33
CA MET A 204 -9.28 20.09 -1.08
C MET A 204 -8.35 19.35 -2.04
N LEU A 205 -7.06 19.23 -1.70
CA LEU A 205 -6.09 18.46 -2.47
C LEU A 205 -6.42 16.97 -2.51
N PHE A 206 -6.89 16.40 -1.41
CA PHE A 206 -7.34 15.01 -1.35
C PHE A 206 -8.53 14.79 -2.29
N ILE A 207 -9.57 15.63 -2.20
CA ILE A 207 -10.75 15.53 -3.08
C ILE A 207 -10.37 15.69 -4.55
N ALA A 208 -9.51 16.66 -4.87
CA ALA A 208 -9.02 16.85 -6.23
C ALA A 208 -8.25 15.61 -6.72
N SER A 209 -7.42 15.00 -5.87
CA SER A 209 -6.69 13.76 -6.19
C SER A 209 -7.64 12.60 -6.48
N ASP A 210 -8.66 12.41 -5.65
CA ASP A 210 -9.68 11.37 -5.80
C ASP A 210 -10.42 11.48 -7.14
N ILE A 211 -10.89 12.69 -7.47
CA ILE A 211 -11.56 12.96 -8.76
C ILE A 211 -10.61 12.71 -9.93
N LEU A 212 -9.36 13.20 -9.86
CA LEU A 212 -8.36 13.00 -10.92
C LEU A 212 -7.99 11.53 -11.09
N PHE A 213 -7.88 10.77 -9.98
CA PHE A 213 -7.62 9.35 -10.01
C PHE A 213 -8.72 8.61 -10.78
N HIS A 214 -9.99 8.85 -10.43
CA HIS A 214 -11.13 8.24 -11.13
C HIS A 214 -11.24 8.70 -12.59
N PHE A 215 -10.97 9.97 -12.87
CA PHE A 215 -10.91 10.50 -14.23
C PHE A 215 -9.82 9.83 -15.07
N SER A 216 -8.64 9.59 -14.49
CA SER A 216 -7.54 8.88 -15.17
C SER A 216 -7.90 7.44 -15.55
N ASN A 217 -8.80 6.82 -14.78
CA ASN A 217 -9.32 5.47 -15.02
C ASN A 217 -10.58 5.47 -15.91
N ALA A 218 -10.87 6.59 -16.60
CA ALA A 218 -12.00 6.75 -17.50
C ALA A 218 -13.38 6.50 -16.84
N ASP A 219 -13.51 6.79 -15.54
CA ASP A 219 -14.80 6.77 -14.87
C ASP A 219 -15.73 7.81 -15.50
N ARG A 220 -16.86 7.35 -16.05
CA ARG A 220 -17.83 8.20 -16.75
C ARG A 220 -18.35 9.34 -15.86
N LYS A 221 -18.56 9.09 -14.56
CA LYS A 221 -19.05 10.10 -13.63
C LYS A 221 -17.99 11.14 -13.30
N ALA A 222 -16.72 10.74 -13.19
CA ALA A 222 -15.62 11.70 -13.03
C ALA A 222 -15.46 12.60 -14.26
N ILE A 223 -15.60 12.03 -15.47
CA ILE A 223 -15.58 12.79 -16.73
C ILE A 223 -16.76 13.78 -16.79
N GLU A 224 -17.98 13.31 -16.48
CA GLU A 224 -19.18 14.15 -16.40
C GLU A 224 -19.04 15.26 -15.34
N PHE A 225 -18.38 14.98 -14.20
CA PHE A 225 -18.17 15.97 -13.14
C PHE A 225 -17.17 17.05 -13.55
N LEU A 226 -16.03 16.67 -14.15
CA LEU A 226 -15.00 17.61 -14.58
C LEU A 226 -15.42 18.46 -15.79
N SER A 227 -16.36 17.99 -16.62
CA SER A 227 -16.83 18.73 -17.79
C SER A 227 -17.54 20.05 -17.44
N PHE A 228 -18.10 20.17 -16.24
CA PHE A 228 -18.68 21.42 -15.73
C PHE A 228 -17.64 22.54 -15.56
N PHE A 229 -16.36 22.19 -15.42
CA PHE A 229 -15.25 23.14 -15.30
C PHE A 229 -14.52 23.33 -16.62
N SER A 230 -15.14 22.98 -17.75
CA SER A 230 -14.57 23.26 -19.06
C SER A 230 -14.52 24.77 -19.32
N VAL A 231 -13.59 25.18 -20.19
CA VAL A 231 -13.47 26.58 -20.65
C VAL A 231 -14.70 27.02 -21.44
N ASN A 232 -15.48 26.07 -21.99
CA ASN A 232 -16.65 26.35 -22.79
C ASN A 232 -17.89 26.49 -21.90
N GLU A 233 -18.78 27.43 -22.23
CA GLU A 233 -20.09 27.53 -21.59
C GLU A 233 -20.88 26.24 -21.78
N SER A 234 -21.48 25.73 -20.70
CA SER A 234 -22.32 24.54 -20.75
C SER A 234 -23.80 24.94 -20.65
N ILE A 235 -24.65 24.19 -21.36
CA ILE A 235 -26.10 24.34 -21.34
C ILE A 235 -26.68 23.07 -20.71
N ASP A 236 -27.46 23.19 -19.63
CA ASP A 236 -28.12 22.03 -19.03
C ASP A 236 -29.32 21.54 -19.86
N ALA A 237 -29.86 20.37 -19.49
CA ALA A 237 -31.06 19.79 -20.10
C ALA A 237 -32.33 20.66 -19.95
N ARG A 238 -32.28 21.73 -19.16
CA ARG A 238 -33.37 22.70 -18.94
C ARG A 238 -33.11 24.03 -19.68
N GLY A 239 -32.03 24.15 -20.45
CA GLY A 239 -31.68 25.33 -21.23
C GLY A 239 -30.92 26.43 -20.48
N ASN A 240 -30.50 26.20 -19.22
CA ASN A 240 -29.75 27.20 -18.47
C ASN A 240 -28.28 27.21 -18.90
N ARG A 241 -27.75 28.41 -19.20
CA ARG A 241 -26.34 28.63 -19.51
C ARG A 241 -25.55 28.82 -18.22
N TYR A 242 -24.48 28.05 -18.05
CA TYR A 242 -23.56 28.20 -16.94
C TYR A 242 -22.26 28.85 -17.42
N LYS A 243 -21.88 29.94 -16.75
CA LYS A 243 -20.60 30.62 -17.00
C LYS A 243 -19.45 29.64 -16.74
N ALA A 244 -18.49 29.59 -17.66
CA ALA A 244 -17.32 28.74 -17.52
C ALA A 244 -16.56 29.06 -16.22
N ASN A 245 -16.32 28.04 -15.40
CA ASN A 245 -15.42 28.11 -14.23
C ASN A 245 -14.20 27.22 -14.53
N PRO A 246 -13.28 27.67 -15.40
CA PRO A 246 -12.18 26.84 -15.86
C PRO A 246 -11.22 26.47 -14.73
N ILE A 247 -10.54 25.33 -14.90
CA ILE A 247 -9.45 24.91 -14.03
C ILE A 247 -8.22 25.77 -14.37
N LEU A 248 -7.90 26.74 -13.52
CA LEU A 248 -6.80 27.68 -13.72
C LEU A 248 -5.68 27.39 -12.72
N ASP A 249 -4.44 27.29 -13.20
CA ASP A 249 -3.29 27.21 -12.32
C ASP A 249 -2.81 28.58 -11.79
N GLU A 250 -1.72 28.55 -11.02
CA GLU A 250 -1.10 29.75 -10.44
C GLU A 250 -0.64 30.77 -11.50
N SER A 251 -0.38 30.33 -12.73
CA SER A 251 0.01 31.18 -13.86
C SER A 251 -1.18 31.67 -14.68
N ASN A 252 -2.42 31.46 -14.20
CA ASN A 252 -3.67 31.67 -14.94
C ASN A 252 -3.76 30.87 -16.25
N HIS A 253 -3.00 29.78 -16.38
CA HIS A 253 -3.14 28.89 -17.52
C HIS A 253 -4.37 27.99 -17.32
N ALA A 254 -5.24 27.94 -18.34
CA ALA A 254 -6.44 27.13 -18.32
C ALA A 254 -6.15 25.69 -18.75
N TRP A 255 -6.38 24.76 -17.84
CA TRP A 255 -6.24 23.34 -18.07
C TRP A 255 -7.48 22.79 -18.77
N ASN A 256 -7.31 22.39 -20.03
CA ASN A 256 -8.36 21.71 -20.77
C ASN A 256 -8.41 20.21 -20.37
N ILE A 257 -9.59 19.60 -20.49
CA ILE A 257 -9.86 18.22 -20.06
C ILE A 257 -8.98 17.20 -20.81
N THR A 258 -8.69 17.45 -22.08
CA THR A 258 -7.86 16.58 -22.93
C THR A 258 -6.40 16.58 -22.47
N THR A 259 -5.85 17.74 -22.13
CA THR A 259 -4.50 17.94 -21.61
C THR A 259 -4.39 17.39 -20.20
N ILE A 260 -5.39 17.60 -19.35
CA ILE A 260 -5.45 16.94 -18.04
C ILE A 260 -5.36 15.42 -18.25
N ARG A 261 -6.21 14.85 -19.11
CA ARG A 261 -6.20 13.40 -19.37
C ARG A 261 -4.86 12.90 -19.89
N SER A 262 -4.25 13.59 -20.87
CA SER A 262 -2.97 13.17 -21.43
C SER A 262 -1.85 13.22 -20.39
N THR A 263 -1.77 14.28 -19.57
CA THR A 263 -0.81 14.41 -18.48
C THR A 263 -1.03 13.32 -17.42
N LEU A 264 -2.27 13.02 -17.04
CA LEU A 264 -2.57 11.94 -16.09
C LEU A 264 -2.15 10.56 -16.62
N LEU A 265 -2.39 10.26 -17.90
CA LEU A 265 -1.93 9.01 -18.52
C LEU A 265 -0.40 8.92 -18.54
N GLN A 266 0.29 10.02 -18.86
CA GLN A 266 1.75 10.07 -18.84
C GLN A 266 2.30 9.88 -17.42
N HIS A 267 1.70 10.53 -16.42
CA HIS A 267 2.03 10.35 -15.01
C HIS A 267 1.82 8.89 -14.56
N LYS A 268 0.68 8.28 -14.90
CA LYS A 268 0.41 6.86 -14.60
C LYS A 268 1.44 5.93 -15.23
N LYS A 269 1.79 6.14 -16.51
CA LYS A 269 2.83 5.37 -17.21
C LYS A 269 4.22 5.56 -16.56
N ALA A 270 4.55 6.78 -16.16
CA ALA A 270 5.81 7.07 -15.49
C ALA A 270 5.92 6.34 -14.14
N LYS A 271 4.86 6.37 -13.31
CA LYS A 271 4.82 5.62 -12.05
C LYS A 271 4.89 4.11 -12.26
N GLN A 272 4.20 3.58 -13.28
CA GLN A 272 4.28 2.16 -13.65
C GLN A 272 5.71 1.77 -14.05
N ALA A 273 6.40 2.59 -14.86
CA ALA A 273 7.77 2.31 -15.27
C ALA A 273 8.74 2.25 -14.09
N VAL A 274 8.55 3.09 -13.05
CA VAL A 274 9.33 3.02 -11.80
C VAL A 274 9.06 1.72 -11.07
N TYR A 275 7.78 1.34 -10.94
CA TYR A 275 7.38 0.10 -10.29
C TYR A 275 7.97 -1.12 -11.00
N ASP A 276 7.91 -1.15 -12.33
CA ASP A 276 8.49 -2.23 -13.15
C ASP A 276 10.01 -2.31 -12.97
N LYS A 277 10.70 -1.16 -12.89
CA LYS A 277 12.14 -1.12 -12.60
C LYS A 277 12.48 -1.65 -11.20
N ARG A 278 11.69 -1.32 -10.18
CA ARG A 278 11.84 -1.88 -8.83
C ARG A 278 11.69 -3.41 -8.84
N ASN A 279 10.67 -3.92 -9.54
CA ASN A 279 10.47 -5.36 -9.66
C ASN A 279 11.60 -6.05 -10.44
N ALA A 280 12.11 -5.41 -11.50
CA ALA A 280 13.25 -5.92 -12.25
C ALA A 280 14.51 -6.00 -11.36
N LEU A 281 14.76 -5.00 -10.51
CA LEU A 281 15.86 -5.02 -9.54
C LEU A 281 15.71 -6.14 -8.51
N ILE A 282 14.50 -6.37 -8.00
CA ILE A 282 14.22 -7.51 -7.10
C ILE A 282 14.53 -8.82 -7.81
N SER A 283 14.07 -8.99 -9.05
CA SER A 283 14.34 -10.21 -9.84
C SER A 283 15.84 -10.42 -10.09
N ILE A 284 16.59 -9.36 -10.39
CA ILE A 284 18.06 -9.41 -10.53
C ILE A 284 18.70 -9.85 -9.22
N LYS A 285 18.28 -9.26 -8.09
CA LYS A 285 18.81 -9.59 -6.76
C LYS A 285 18.58 -11.06 -6.42
N THR A 286 17.38 -11.59 -6.64
CA THR A 286 17.07 -13.01 -6.42
C THR A 286 17.92 -13.92 -7.30
N LYS A 287 18.17 -13.55 -8.56
CA LYS A 287 19.07 -14.31 -9.45
C LYS A 287 20.52 -14.30 -8.94
N LEU A 288 21.00 -13.16 -8.48
CA LEU A 288 22.34 -13.03 -7.88
C LEU A 288 22.50 -13.88 -6.63
N GLU A 289 21.50 -13.89 -5.74
CA GLU A 289 21.47 -14.75 -4.57
C GLU A 289 21.53 -16.24 -4.97
N GLY A 290 20.76 -16.65 -5.97
CA GLY A 290 20.81 -18.01 -6.52
C GLY A 290 22.21 -18.36 -7.06
N PHE A 291 22.84 -17.46 -7.82
CA PHE A 291 24.18 -17.71 -8.35
C PHE A 291 25.25 -17.80 -7.27
N LYS A 292 25.13 -17.01 -6.20
CA LYS A 292 26.03 -17.07 -5.04
C LYS A 292 25.88 -18.39 -4.28
N LEU A 293 24.64 -18.88 -4.12
CA LEU A 293 24.38 -20.20 -3.52
C LEU A 293 24.97 -21.34 -4.36
N ASP A 294 24.73 -21.34 -5.67
CA ASP A 294 25.32 -22.35 -6.58
C ASP A 294 26.86 -22.35 -6.49
N GLN A 295 27.48 -21.17 -6.42
CA GLN A 295 28.92 -21.03 -6.30
C GLN A 295 29.45 -21.58 -4.97
N GLN A 296 28.72 -21.34 -3.86
CA GLN A 296 29.04 -21.93 -2.55
C GLN A 296 28.92 -23.46 -2.59
N GLU A 297 27.91 -24.00 -3.27
CA GLU A 297 27.76 -25.44 -3.43
C GLU A 297 28.94 -26.05 -4.21
N TYR A 298 29.36 -25.43 -5.31
CA TYR A 298 30.55 -25.87 -6.05
C TYR A 298 31.83 -25.78 -5.21
N ALA A 299 31.98 -24.74 -4.39
CA ALA A 299 33.12 -24.60 -3.49
C ALA A 299 33.16 -25.73 -2.44
N LEU A 300 32.01 -26.11 -1.87
CA LEU A 300 31.88 -27.25 -0.95
C LEU A 300 32.21 -28.58 -1.63
N GLN A 301 31.70 -28.80 -2.85
CA GLN A 301 32.03 -29.99 -3.63
C GLN A 301 33.54 -30.08 -3.91
N LYS A 302 34.16 -28.95 -4.31
CA LYS A 302 35.62 -28.86 -4.50
C LYS A 302 36.40 -29.21 -3.24
N ALA A 303 35.99 -28.68 -2.08
CA ALA A 303 36.64 -28.94 -0.80
C ALA A 303 36.63 -30.44 -0.45
N LYS A 304 35.49 -31.12 -0.67
CA LYS A 304 35.36 -32.56 -0.45
C LYS A 304 36.27 -33.39 -1.37
N ILE A 305 36.37 -33.03 -2.66
CA ILE A 305 37.25 -33.73 -3.59
C ILE A 305 38.73 -33.46 -3.26
N ASN A 306 39.07 -32.25 -2.83
CA ASN A 306 40.42 -31.91 -2.37
C ASN A 306 40.84 -32.75 -1.15
N GLU A 307 39.93 -32.98 -0.19
CA GLU A 307 40.18 -33.86 0.96
C GLU A 307 40.44 -35.30 0.52
N GLN A 308 39.64 -35.83 -0.41
CA GLN A 308 39.85 -37.16 -1.00
C GLN A 308 41.19 -37.25 -1.74
N TRP A 309 41.52 -36.23 -2.53
CA TRP A 309 42.79 -36.15 -3.25
C TRP A 309 43.98 -36.13 -2.27
N SER A 310 43.89 -35.32 -1.20
CA SER A 310 44.92 -35.22 -0.17
C SER A 310 45.13 -36.54 0.58
N HIS A 311 44.03 -37.24 0.90
CA HIS A 311 44.11 -38.57 1.50
C HIS A 311 44.79 -39.58 0.56
N THR A 312 44.39 -39.64 -0.70
CA THR A 312 45.00 -40.51 -1.72
C THR A 312 46.49 -40.23 -1.87
N GLU A 313 46.88 -38.96 -1.92
CA GLU A 313 48.29 -38.55 -2.02
C GLU A 313 49.10 -38.94 -0.77
N ALA A 314 48.51 -38.82 0.42
CA ALA A 314 49.14 -39.27 1.67
C ALA A 314 49.37 -40.80 1.68
N VAL A 315 48.41 -41.58 1.19
CA VAL A 315 48.53 -43.04 1.08
C VAL A 315 49.60 -43.43 0.06
N ILE A 316 49.65 -42.78 -1.11
CA ILE A 316 50.70 -42.99 -2.12
C ILE A 316 52.08 -42.71 -1.52
N ASN A 317 52.25 -41.59 -0.82
CA ASN A 317 53.50 -41.24 -0.15
C ASN A 317 53.89 -42.27 0.93
N GLY A 318 52.90 -42.84 1.63
CA GLY A 318 53.11 -43.96 2.56
C GLY A 318 53.63 -45.20 1.85
N ILE A 319 53.03 -45.57 0.71
CA ILE A 319 53.49 -46.70 -0.12
C ILE A 319 54.91 -46.46 -0.62
N HIS A 320 55.26 -45.26 -1.09
CA HIS A 320 56.62 -44.92 -1.53
C HIS A 320 57.67 -45.05 -0.42
N LYS A 321 57.34 -44.65 0.81
CA LYS A 321 58.22 -44.84 1.97
C LYS A 321 58.42 -46.33 2.27
N THR A 322 57.35 -47.11 2.23
CA THR A 322 57.41 -48.56 2.46
C THR A 322 58.20 -49.28 1.36
N LEU A 323 57.96 -48.94 0.08
CA LEU A 323 58.71 -49.48 -1.05
C LEU A 323 60.21 -49.22 -0.91
N ARG A 324 60.62 -48.00 -0.53
CA ARG A 324 62.04 -47.67 -0.26
C ARG A 324 62.65 -48.59 0.79
N LYS A 325 61.99 -48.73 1.95
CA LYS A 325 62.47 -49.60 3.04
C LYS A 325 62.59 -51.08 2.63
N VAL A 326 61.61 -51.59 1.87
CA VAL A 326 61.61 -52.98 1.39
C VAL A 326 62.69 -53.20 0.32
N GLN A 327 63.01 -52.18 -0.47
CA GLN A 327 64.09 -52.23 -1.46
C GLN A 327 65.47 -52.21 -0.80
N GLU A 328 65.64 -51.48 0.30
CA GLU A 328 66.89 -51.39 1.08
C GLU A 328 67.18 -52.63 1.95
N SER A 329 66.17 -53.47 2.25
CA SER A 329 66.35 -54.72 2.99
C SER A 329 66.94 -55.84 2.11
N GLU A 330 67.92 -56.58 2.65
CA GLU A 330 68.55 -57.75 2.01
C GLU A 330 67.82 -59.08 2.33
N ASP A 331 66.85 -59.05 3.24
CA ASP A 331 66.14 -60.25 3.69
C ASP A 331 65.16 -60.78 2.62
N GLU A 332 65.04 -62.11 2.50
CA GLU A 332 64.07 -62.75 1.60
C GLU A 332 62.61 -62.56 2.07
N GLU A 333 62.43 -62.38 3.38
CA GLU A 333 61.15 -62.13 4.03
C GLU A 333 61.19 -60.86 4.87
N VAL A 334 60.15 -60.02 4.75
CA VAL A 334 60.06 -58.74 5.46
C VAL A 334 58.89 -58.78 6.42
N ARG A 335 59.13 -58.40 7.68
CA ARG A 335 58.12 -58.37 8.75
C ARG A 335 57.49 -57.00 8.84
N PHE A 336 56.16 -56.95 8.79
CA PHE A 336 55.38 -55.73 8.93
C PHE A 336 54.32 -55.91 10.01
N ASN A 337 54.13 -54.88 10.82
CA ASN A 337 53.04 -54.83 11.78
C ASN A 337 51.87 -54.09 11.12
N GLU A 338 50.84 -54.84 10.70
CA GLU A 338 49.60 -54.29 10.13
C GLU A 338 48.50 -54.46 11.17
N ASP A 339 47.88 -53.36 11.61
CA ASP A 339 46.75 -53.36 12.55
C ASP A 339 47.00 -54.07 13.90
N GLY A 340 48.28 -54.15 14.33
CA GLY A 340 48.68 -54.79 15.59
C GLY A 340 49.04 -56.27 15.46
N GLU A 341 48.94 -56.86 14.27
CA GLU A 341 49.39 -58.21 13.97
C GLU A 341 50.68 -58.21 13.12
N GLU A 342 51.67 -58.98 13.58
CA GLU A 342 52.94 -59.15 12.87
C GLU A 342 52.75 -60.12 11.70
N LYS A 343 52.80 -59.58 10.48
CA LYS A 343 52.67 -60.34 9.24
C LYS A 343 54.03 -60.44 8.54
N VAL A 344 54.38 -61.65 8.12
CA VAL A 344 55.59 -61.94 7.35
C VAL A 344 55.22 -62.08 5.89
N PHE A 345 55.92 -61.36 5.01
CA PHE A 345 55.67 -61.44 3.57
C PHE A 345 56.97 -61.75 2.80
N PRO A 346 56.91 -62.60 1.75
CA PRO A 346 58.00 -62.71 0.79
C PRO A 346 58.23 -61.37 0.10
N ARG A 347 59.48 -60.89 0.08
CA ARG A 347 59.85 -59.54 -0.39
C ARG A 347 59.31 -59.23 -1.79
N LYS A 348 59.50 -60.14 -2.76
CA LYS A 348 59.02 -59.97 -4.15
C LYS A 348 57.50 -59.84 -4.24
N VAL A 349 56.77 -60.65 -3.48
CA VAL A 349 55.29 -60.66 -3.48
C VAL A 349 54.76 -59.35 -2.89
N LEU A 350 55.38 -58.86 -1.82
CA LEU A 350 55.02 -57.59 -1.19
C LEU A 350 55.26 -56.40 -2.14
N ILE A 351 56.41 -56.34 -2.81
CA ILE A 351 56.72 -55.30 -3.81
C ILE A 351 55.66 -55.30 -4.92
N THR A 352 55.33 -56.46 -5.51
CA THR A 352 54.29 -56.56 -6.55
C THR A 352 52.92 -56.11 -6.02
N ARG A 353 52.58 -56.44 -4.77
CA ARG A 353 51.32 -56.03 -4.15
C ARG A 353 51.25 -54.52 -3.94
N LEU A 354 52.34 -53.90 -3.50
CA LEU A 354 52.46 -52.46 -3.30
C LEU A 354 52.35 -51.70 -4.62
N PHE A 355 53.04 -52.13 -5.69
CA PHE A 355 52.90 -51.52 -7.03
C PHE A 355 51.47 -51.61 -7.56
N LYS A 356 50.80 -52.77 -7.43
CA LYS A 356 49.39 -52.89 -7.83
C LYS A 356 48.45 -51.97 -7.05
N LYS A 357 48.76 -51.69 -5.78
CA LYS A 357 47.99 -50.75 -4.94
C LYS A 357 48.27 -49.31 -5.35
N GLU A 358 49.54 -48.99 -5.63
CA GLU A 358 49.98 -47.70 -6.13
C GLU A 358 49.32 -47.34 -7.47
N ASP A 359 49.32 -48.24 -8.46
CA ASP A 359 48.71 -48.00 -9.78
C ASP A 359 47.22 -47.62 -9.67
N LYS A 360 46.49 -48.29 -8.78
CA LYS A 360 45.07 -47.96 -8.51
C LYS A 360 44.93 -46.56 -7.92
N LEU A 361 45.74 -46.22 -6.92
CA LEU A 361 45.71 -44.92 -6.26
C LEU A 361 46.15 -43.79 -7.19
N LEU A 362 47.13 -44.01 -8.07
CA LEU A 362 47.53 -43.06 -9.10
C LEU A 362 46.38 -42.79 -10.10
N SER A 363 45.63 -43.83 -10.48
CA SER A 363 44.41 -43.68 -11.28
C SER A 363 43.35 -42.84 -10.55
N GLU A 364 43.11 -43.11 -9.27
CA GLU A 364 42.16 -42.36 -8.44
C GLU A 364 42.58 -40.90 -8.24
N ARG A 365 43.85 -40.63 -7.97
CA ARG A 365 44.43 -39.27 -7.91
C ARG A 365 44.17 -38.52 -9.20
N THR A 366 44.42 -39.16 -10.35
CA THR A 366 44.22 -38.54 -11.67
C THR A 366 42.74 -38.22 -11.91
N LYS A 367 41.83 -39.09 -11.49
CA LYS A 367 40.38 -38.83 -11.55
C LYS A 367 39.97 -37.65 -10.65
N CYS A 368 40.48 -37.61 -9.42
CA CYS A 368 40.20 -36.50 -8.50
C CYS A 368 40.72 -35.18 -9.06
N GLN A 369 41.93 -35.17 -9.64
CA GLN A 369 42.50 -33.96 -10.26
C GLN A 369 41.60 -33.43 -11.39
N LYS A 370 41.17 -34.30 -12.31
CA LYS A 370 40.25 -33.90 -13.40
C LYS A 370 38.94 -33.33 -12.87
N ALA A 371 38.39 -33.93 -11.82
CA ALA A 371 37.15 -33.44 -11.21
C ALA A 371 37.35 -32.07 -10.52
N ILE A 372 38.51 -31.83 -9.91
CA ILE A 372 38.87 -30.51 -9.35
C ILE A 372 38.93 -29.47 -10.47
N ASP A 373 39.64 -29.75 -11.56
CA ASP A 373 39.81 -28.83 -12.69
C ASP A 373 38.44 -28.48 -13.34
N GLU A 374 37.54 -29.47 -13.47
CA GLU A 374 36.18 -29.26 -13.98
C GLU A 374 35.34 -28.37 -13.05
N ILE A 375 35.41 -28.56 -11.73
CA ILE A 375 34.66 -27.73 -10.77
C ILE A 375 35.24 -26.30 -10.73
N GLU A 376 36.56 -26.14 -10.83
CA GLU A 376 37.19 -24.82 -10.93
C GLU A 376 36.69 -24.04 -12.14
N LEU A 377 36.55 -24.69 -13.29
CA LEU A 377 35.98 -24.07 -14.48
C LEU A 377 34.52 -23.65 -14.26
N ARG A 378 33.70 -24.49 -13.57
CA ARG A 378 32.31 -24.14 -13.23
C ARG A 378 32.24 -22.93 -12.29
N ILE A 379 33.09 -22.88 -11.26
CA ILE A 379 33.18 -21.74 -10.34
C ILE A 379 33.57 -20.47 -11.10
N ALA A 380 34.58 -20.54 -11.98
CA ALA A 380 35.03 -19.40 -12.77
C ALA A 380 33.95 -18.88 -13.73
N ASN A 381 33.21 -19.78 -14.39
CA ASN A 381 32.09 -19.40 -15.24
C ASN A 381 30.96 -18.74 -14.43
N LYS A 382 30.64 -19.30 -13.26
CA LYS A 382 29.62 -18.74 -12.38
C LYS A 382 30.03 -17.36 -11.83
N GLN A 383 31.30 -17.16 -11.52
CA GLN A 383 31.82 -15.85 -11.11
C GLN A 383 31.62 -14.80 -12.20
N LYS A 384 31.89 -15.12 -13.47
CA LYS A 384 31.64 -14.20 -14.60
C LYS A 384 30.16 -13.82 -14.69
N ASP A 385 29.26 -14.78 -14.51
CA ASP A 385 27.82 -14.50 -14.47
C ASP A 385 27.49 -13.55 -13.30
N ILE A 386 28.00 -13.82 -12.10
CA ILE A 386 27.82 -12.95 -10.94
C ILE A 386 28.28 -11.52 -11.26
N ASP A 387 29.49 -11.34 -11.79
CA ASP A 387 30.06 -10.02 -12.10
C ASP A 387 29.18 -9.24 -13.10
N ILE A 388 28.68 -9.92 -14.15
CA ILE A 388 27.79 -9.31 -15.16
C ILE A 388 26.49 -8.85 -14.50
N TRP A 389 25.87 -9.70 -13.67
CA TRP A 389 24.61 -9.39 -13.04
C TRP A 389 24.76 -8.38 -11.89
N GLU A 390 25.88 -8.34 -11.18
CA GLU A 390 26.20 -7.33 -10.18
C GLU A 390 26.39 -5.96 -10.81
N LYS A 391 27.11 -5.88 -11.94
CA LYS A 391 27.22 -4.65 -12.72
C LYS A 391 25.85 -4.15 -13.17
N LYS A 392 25.03 -5.05 -13.74
CA LYS A 392 23.67 -4.73 -14.18
C LYS A 392 22.76 -4.31 -13.02
N TYR A 393 22.92 -4.90 -11.84
CA TYR A 393 22.20 -4.50 -10.64
C TYR A 393 22.59 -3.08 -10.21
N ALA A 394 23.88 -2.79 -10.13
CA ALA A 394 24.39 -1.47 -9.75
C ALA A 394 23.93 -0.36 -10.71
N GLU A 395 24.03 -0.57 -12.02
CA GLU A 395 23.56 0.38 -13.04
C GLU A 395 22.05 0.66 -12.90
N ASN A 396 21.23 -0.37 -12.72
CA ASN A 396 19.79 -0.19 -12.56
C ASN A 396 19.42 0.46 -11.22
N GLN A 397 20.18 0.17 -10.16
CA GLN A 397 20.00 0.78 -8.85
C GLN A 397 20.35 2.28 -8.90
N GLU A 398 21.43 2.65 -9.58
CA GLU A 398 21.83 4.05 -9.80
C GLU A 398 20.75 4.81 -10.59
N VAL A 399 20.23 4.22 -11.67
CA VAL A 399 19.14 4.83 -12.45
C VAL A 399 17.87 4.99 -11.62
N LEU A 400 17.52 4.02 -10.78
CA LEU A 400 16.33 4.08 -9.94
C LEU A 400 16.49 5.16 -8.85
N THR A 401 17.61 5.17 -8.14
CA THR A 401 17.90 6.18 -7.10
C THR A 401 17.95 7.60 -7.68
N ALA A 402 18.54 7.80 -8.85
CA ALA A 402 18.52 9.08 -9.55
C ALA A 402 17.09 9.53 -9.92
N PHE A 403 16.23 8.59 -10.31
CA PHE A 403 14.83 8.85 -10.63
C PHE A 403 14.03 9.22 -9.37
N GLU A 404 14.23 8.49 -8.27
CA GLU A 404 13.57 8.74 -6.99
C GLU A 404 14.00 10.06 -6.36
N ALA A 405 15.29 10.43 -6.47
CA ALA A 405 15.82 11.67 -5.92
C ALA A 405 15.35 12.93 -6.67
N LYS A 406 15.29 12.88 -8.01
CA LYS A 406 14.91 14.03 -8.83
C LYS A 406 13.40 14.15 -9.06
N GLY A 407 12.66 13.05 -8.86
CA GLY A 407 11.24 12.94 -9.21
C GLY A 407 11.02 12.95 -10.72
N HIS A 408 9.88 12.43 -11.18
CA HIS A 408 9.56 12.51 -12.59
C HIS A 408 9.05 13.93 -12.92
N PRO A 409 9.41 14.55 -14.06
CA PRO A 409 8.88 15.87 -14.44
C PRO A 409 7.34 15.94 -14.47
N MET A 410 6.69 14.80 -14.75
CA MET A 410 5.22 14.70 -14.71
C MET A 410 4.63 14.78 -13.30
N ASP A 411 5.41 14.51 -12.25
CA ASP A 411 4.94 14.64 -10.87
C ASP A 411 4.60 16.12 -10.59
N LYS A 412 5.48 17.05 -11.00
CA LYS A 412 5.22 18.49 -10.88
C LYS A 412 4.04 18.95 -11.72
N GLN A 413 3.85 18.40 -12.92
CA GLN A 413 2.68 18.73 -13.75
C GLN A 413 1.38 18.20 -13.13
N TYR A 414 1.40 16.98 -12.60
CA TYR A 414 0.27 16.39 -11.87
C TYR A 414 -0.10 17.25 -10.65
N GLU A 415 0.89 17.63 -9.84
CA GLU A 415 0.68 18.49 -8.66
C GLU A 415 0.08 19.85 -9.04
N ARG A 416 0.54 20.46 -10.15
CA ARG A 416 -0.03 21.71 -10.65
C ARG A 416 -1.50 21.57 -11.02
N ILE A 417 -1.86 20.50 -11.73
CA ILE A 417 -3.27 20.21 -12.08
C ILE A 417 -4.09 19.97 -10.81
N GLN A 418 -3.55 19.20 -9.86
CA GLN A 418 -4.22 18.91 -8.59
C GLN A 418 -4.52 20.19 -7.79
N ARG A 419 -3.52 21.08 -7.64
CA ARG A 419 -3.69 22.38 -6.97
C ARG A 419 -4.68 23.28 -7.72
N ALA A 420 -4.59 23.33 -9.04
CA ALA A 420 -5.52 24.10 -9.88
C ALA A 420 -6.96 23.62 -9.68
N LEU A 421 -7.19 22.30 -9.71
CA LEU A 421 -8.51 21.73 -9.48
C LEU A 421 -9.01 21.99 -8.06
N ALA A 422 -8.17 21.78 -7.04
CA ALA A 422 -8.51 22.05 -5.65
C ALA A 422 -8.95 23.52 -5.46
N LYS A 423 -8.22 24.46 -6.05
CA LYS A 423 -8.57 25.89 -6.06
C LYS A 423 -9.90 26.16 -6.77
N THR A 424 -10.13 25.56 -7.94
CA THR A 424 -11.39 25.71 -8.70
C THR A 424 -12.59 25.09 -7.99
N LEU A 425 -12.39 24.02 -7.22
CA LEU A 425 -13.44 23.43 -6.38
C LEU A 425 -13.77 24.32 -5.17
N ALA A 426 -12.75 24.97 -4.59
CA ALA A 426 -12.91 25.88 -3.47
C ALA A 426 -13.47 27.27 -3.88
N SER A 427 -13.32 27.66 -5.15
CA SER A 427 -13.81 28.95 -5.65
C SER A 427 -15.34 28.95 -5.77
N ARG A 428 -15.97 30.00 -5.25
CA ARG A 428 -17.43 30.19 -5.32
C ARG A 428 -17.87 30.55 -6.72
#